data_AF-A0AA41R7E6-F1
#
_entry.id   AF-A0AA41R7E6-F1
#
_cell.length_a   1.000
_cell.length_b   1.000
_cell.length_c   1.000
_cell.angle_alpha   90.00
_cell.angle_beta   90.00
_cell.angle_gamma   90.00
#
_symmetry.space_group_name_H-M   'P 1'
#
loop_
_entity.id
_entity.type
_entity.pdbx_description
1 polymer ?
#
loop_
_entity_poly.entity_id
_entity_poly.type
_entity_poly.pdbx_seq_one_letter_code
_entity_poly.pdbx_strand_id
1 'polypeptide(L)' 'MVTYREFSRRWAGYCGIVEGVFEEKPDVVLVRWVGDQRRCEEKVTDLEEL' A
#
# COMPACT_ATOMS: atom_id res chain seq x y z
N MET A 1 -10.23 -11.30 3.25
CA MET A 1 -11.06 -10.08 3.20
C MET A 1 -10.18 -8.99 2.60
N VAL A 2 -10.48 -8.50 1.39
CA VAL A 2 -9.70 -7.42 0.76
C VAL A 2 -10.24 -6.09 1.29
N THR A 3 -9.50 -5.44 2.17
CA THR A 3 -9.82 -4.10 2.67
C THR A 3 -9.13 -3.07 1.81
N TYR A 4 -9.91 -2.43 0.93
CA TYR A 4 -9.46 -1.25 0.19
C TYR A 4 -9.34 -0.09 1.16
N ARG A 5 -8.11 0.38 1.39
CA ARG A 5 -7.82 1.61 2.14
C ARG A 5 -6.83 2.45 1.31
N GLU A 6 -7.10 3.74 1.24
CA GLU A 6 -6.27 4.72 0.54
C GLU A 6 -5.12 5.15 1.46
N PHE A 7 -3.89 5.16 0.93
CA PHE A 7 -2.69 5.55 1.67
C PHE A 7 -1.81 6.44 0.80
N SER A 8 -0.98 7.26 1.45
CA SER A 8 0.10 7.99 0.81
C SER A 8 1.46 7.45 1.21
N ARG A 9 2.44 7.54 0.32
CA ARG A 9 3.84 7.27 0.67
C ARG A 9 4.42 8.50 1.37
N ARG A 10 4.79 8.36 2.64
CA ARG A 10 5.37 9.42 3.51
C ARG A 10 6.40 10.31 2.83
N TRP A 11 7.28 9.72 2.02
CA TRP A 11 8.47 10.39 1.50
C TRP A 11 8.31 10.95 0.09
N ALA A 12 7.27 10.53 -0.64
CA ALA A 12 7.22 10.71 -2.08
C ALA A 12 5.95 11.41 -2.59
N GLY A 13 4.96 11.65 -1.72
CA GLY A 13 3.74 12.36 -2.09
C GLY A 13 2.87 11.62 -3.12
N TYR A 14 3.11 10.32 -3.33
CA TYR A 14 2.29 9.47 -4.18
C TYR A 14 1.14 8.87 -3.36
N CYS A 15 -0.06 8.87 -3.92
CA CYS A 15 -1.22 8.17 -3.37
C CYS A 15 -1.34 6.77 -4.00
N GLY A 16 -1.76 5.80 -3.20
CA GLY A 16 -1.94 4.42 -3.61
C GLY A 16 -3.08 3.75 -2.85
N ILE A 17 -3.49 2.59 -3.34
CA ILE A 17 -4.55 1.79 -2.74
C ILE A 17 -3.93 0.48 -2.27
N VAL A 18 -4.15 0.12 -1.00
CA VAL A 18 -3.81 -1.21 -0.51
C VAL A 18 -4.84 -2.21 -1.05
N GLU A 19 -4.35 -3.17 -1.84
CA GLU A 19 -5.16 -4.24 -2.45
C GLU A 19 -5.09 -5.55 -1.67
N GLY A 20 -4.18 -5.67 -0.70
CA GLY A 20 -4.05 -6.89 0.07
C GLY A 20 -3.00 -6.80 1.19
N VAL A 21 -3.13 -7.70 2.15
CA VAL A 21 -2.18 -7.91 3.25
C VAL A 21 -1.53 -9.28 3.07
N PHE A 22 -0.24 -9.42 3.39
CA PHE A 22 0.39 -10.72 3.41
C PHE A 22 0.17 -11.38 4.78
N GLU A 23 -0.54 -12.51 4.82
CA GLU A 23 -0.78 -13.24 6.08
C GLU A 23 0.53 -13.78 6.70
N GLU A 24 1.53 -14.09 5.87
CA GLU A 24 2.85 -14.55 6.31
C GLU A 24 3.81 -13.40 6.68
N LYS A 25 3.50 -12.16 6.29
CA LYS A 25 4.34 -10.97 6.50
C LYS A 25 3.45 -9.78 6.92
N PRO A 26 3.11 -9.65 8.21
CA PRO A 26 2.14 -8.64 8.67
C PRO A 26 2.61 -7.19 8.43
N ASP A 27 3.91 -6.97 8.28
CA ASP A 27 4.49 -5.64 8.04
C ASP A 27 4.47 -5.22 6.57
N VAL A 28 3.99 -6.07 5.66
CA VAL A 28 4.02 -5.86 4.20
C VAL A 28 2.62 -5.95 3.62
N VAL A 29 2.30 -4.99 2.76
CA VAL A 29 1.04 -4.90 2.04
C VAL A 29 1.27 -4.77 0.54
N LEU A 30 0.31 -5.24 -0.25
CA LEU A 30 0.27 -5.03 -1.68
C LEU A 30 -0.41 -3.70 -1.96
N VAL A 31 0.35 -2.77 -2.56
CA VAL A 31 -0.13 -1.45 -2.94
C VAL A 31 -0.18 -1.36 -4.46
N ARG A 32 -1.25 -0.76 -4.97
CA ARG A 32 -1.32 -0.24 -6.34
C ARG A 32 -1.23 1.27 -6.31
N TRP A 33 -0.18 1.82 -6.87
CA TRP A 33 0.04 3.27 -6.91
C TRP A 33 -0.79 3.93 -8.01
N VAL A 34 -1.29 5.15 -7.77
CA VAL A 34 -2.02 5.90 -8.80
C VAL A 34 -1.05 6.24 -9.94
N GLY A 35 -1.40 5.82 -11.16
CA GLY A 35 -0.55 5.97 -12.34
C GLY A 35 0.36 4.79 -12.64
N ASP A 36 0.42 3.78 -11.77
CA ASP A 36 1.09 2.51 -12.02
C ASP A 36 0.07 1.36 -12.01
N GLN A 37 0.01 0.58 -13.08
CA GLN A 37 -0.87 -0.59 -13.15
C GLN A 37 -0.28 -1.81 -12.42
N ARG A 38 1.00 -1.74 -12.01
CA ARG A 38 1.67 -2.81 -11.30
C ARG A 38 1.34 -2.75 -9.81
N ARG A 39 1.35 -3.93 -9.20
CA ARG A 39 1.27 -4.09 -7.75
C ARG A 39 2.69 -4.15 -7.20
N CYS A 40 2.91 -3.46 -6.09
CA CYS A 40 4.18 -3.43 -5.40
C CYS A 40 3.98 -3.85 -3.94
N GLU A 41 4.97 -4.55 -3.39
CA GLU A 41 5.03 -4.83 -1.97
C GLU A 41 5.62 -3.62 -1.24
N GLU A 42 4.91 -3.09 -0.26
CA GLU A 42 5.33 -1.93 0.51
C GLU A 42 5.18 -2.22 2.00
N LYS A 43 6.08 -1.64 2.81
CA LYS A 43 5.99 -1.79 4.26
C LYS A 43 4.96 -0.85 4.83
N VAL A 44 4.17 -1.34 5.78
CA VAL A 44 3.14 -0.54 6.46
C VAL A 44 3.74 0.70 7.12
N THR A 45 4.97 0.62 7.64
CA THR A 45 5.67 1.75 8.29
C THR A 45 5.96 2.92 7.34
N ASP A 46 6.05 2.65 6.04
CA ASP A 46 6.38 3.63 5.01
C ASP A 46 5.11 4.28 4.41
N LEU A 47 3.94 3.78 4.79
CA LEU A 47 2.62 4.26 4.38
C LEU A 47 2.00 5.10 5.50
N GLU A 48 1.37 6.20 5.12
CA GLU A 48 0.50 6.99 5.98
C GLU A 48 -0.94 6.90 5.50
N GLU A 49 -1.85 6.55 6.42
CA GLU A 49 -3.29 6.60 6.16
C GLU A 49 -3.66 8.05 5.89
N LEU A 50 -4.28 8.30 4.73
CA LEU A 50 -4.80 9.61 4.35
C LEU A 50 -6.17 9.85 4.99
#